data_AF-A0A0F9WCC3-F1
#
_entry.id   AF-A0A0F9WCC3-F1
#
_cell.length_a   1.000
_cell.length_b   1.000
_cell.length_c   1.000
_cell.angle_alpha   90.00
_cell.angle_beta   90.00
_cell.angle_gamma   90.00
#
_symmetry.space_group_name_H-M   'P 1'
#
loop_
_entity.id
_entity.type
_entity.pdbx_description
1 polymer ?
#
loop_
_entity_poly.entity_id
_entity_poly.type
_entity_poly.pdbx_seq_one_letter_code
_entity_poly.pdbx_strand_id
1 'polypeptide(L)' 'MDLTPELKAEIDSKSHYELLSRIRFAPSGDPMFQGESGEYWIKRRSELQSANPSQAVMDSKALTR' A
#
# COMPACT_ATOMS: atom_id res chain seq x y z
N MET A 1 -9.76 -8.96 5.52
CA MET A 1 -9.71 -8.73 6.97
C MET A 1 -10.34 -7.38 7.29
N ASP A 2 -10.96 -7.24 8.46
CA ASP A 2 -11.54 -5.98 8.92
C ASP A 2 -10.46 -4.93 9.19
N LEU A 3 -10.76 -3.66 8.95
CA LEU A 3 -9.81 -2.58 9.19
C LEU A 3 -9.86 -2.15 10.66
N THR A 4 -8.99 -2.72 11.50
CA THR A 4 -8.88 -2.26 12.90
C THR A 4 -8.18 -0.89 12.98
N PRO A 5 -8.43 -0.08 14.04
CA PRO A 5 -7.76 1.20 14.23
C PRO A 5 -6.23 1.09 14.25
N GLU A 6 -5.68 0.03 14.84
CA GLU A 6 -4.25 -0.22 14.93
C GLU A 6 -3.67 -0.53 13.55
N LEU A 7 -4.36 -1.38 12.78
CA LEU A 7 -3.96 -1.71 11.42
C LEU A 7 -4.01 -0.49 10.51
N LYS A 8 -5.06 0.33 10.65
CA LYS A 8 -5.17 1.60 9.93
C LYS A 8 -3.99 2.53 10.24
N ALA A 9 -3.65 2.69 11.53
CA ALA A 9 -2.51 3.51 11.95
C ALA A 9 -1.18 2.97 11.41
N GLU A 10 -1.02 1.64 11.36
CA GLU A 10 0.14 1.01 10.75
C GLU A 10 0.21 1.32 9.25
N ILE A 11 -0.88 1.14 8.51
CA ILE A 11 -0.95 1.45 7.07
C ILE A 11 -0.67 2.95 6.82
N ASP A 12 -1.18 3.83 7.67
CA ASP A 12 -0.99 5.28 7.54
C ASP A 12 0.46 5.73 7.77
N SER A 13 1.19 4.99 8.60
CA SER A 13 2.61 5.25 8.88
C SER A 13 3.54 4.84 7.73
N LYS A 14 3.07 4.01 6.80
CA LYS A 14 3.89 3.51 5.68
C LYS A 14 4.02 4.54 4.57
N SER A 15 5.20 4.57 3.98
CA SER A 15 5.48 5.29 2.74
C SER A 15 4.84 4.63 1.51
N HIS A 16 4.73 5.37 0.41
CA HIS A 16 4.24 4.81 -0.85
C HIS A 16 5.07 3.61 -1.31
N TYR A 17 6.40 3.67 -1.18
CA TYR A 17 7.31 2.55 -1.48
C TYR A 17 6.98 1.30 -0.66
N GLU A 18 6.80 1.42 0.65
CA GLU A 18 6.48 0.28 1.52
C GLU A 18 5.11 -0.33 1.18
N LEU A 19 4.11 0.53 0.92
CA LEU A 19 2.78 0.08 0.50
C LEU A 19 2.81 -0.66 -0.84
N LEU A 20 3.60 -0.16 -1.80
CA LEU A 20 3.75 -0.75 -3.12
C LEU A 20 4.58 -2.04 -3.10
N SER A 21 5.64 -2.07 -2.29
CA SER A 21 6.51 -3.22 -2.13
C SER A 21 5.74 -4.40 -1.54
N ARG A 22 5.00 -4.18 -0.45
CA ARG A 22 4.26 -5.24 0.22
C ARG A 22 3.19 -5.86 -0.67
N ILE A 23 2.47 -5.07 -1.48
CA ILE A 23 1.44 -5.60 -2.39
C ILE A 23 2.04 -6.31 -3.61
N ARG A 24 3.21 -5.86 -4.11
CA ARG A 24 3.91 -6.49 -5.25
C ARG A 24 4.42 -7.89 -4.93
N PHE A 25 4.86 -8.12 -3.70
CA PHE A 25 5.49 -9.37 -3.28
C PHE A 25 4.61 -10.23 -2.36
N ALA A 26 3.37 -9.80 -2.09
CA ALA A 26 2.43 -10.61 -1.34
C ALA A 26 2.04 -11.87 -2.13
N PRO A 27 1.84 -13.01 -1.44
CA PRO A 27 1.25 -14.18 -2.08
C PRO A 27 -0.18 -13.85 -2.55
N SER A 28 -0.60 -14.47 -3.64
CA SER A 28 -1.98 -14.34 -4.10
C SER A 28 -2.93 -14.82 -3.00
N GLY A 29 -3.97 -14.02 -2.72
CA GLY A 29 -4.91 -14.31 -1.65
C GLY A 29 -4.46 -13.93 -0.24
N ASP A 30 -3.41 -13.10 -0.08
CA ASP A 30 -3.02 -12.56 1.23
C ASP A 30 -4.21 -11.79 1.88
N PRO A 31 -4.69 -12.20 3.08
CA PRO A 31 -5.85 -11.61 3.75
C PRO A 31 -5.74 -10.10 4.03
N MET A 32 -4.52 -9.57 4.10
CA MET A 32 -4.23 -8.13 4.28
C MET A 32 -4.77 -7.29 3.12
N PHE A 33 -4.88 -7.88 1.93
CA PHE A 33 -5.35 -7.22 0.72
C PHE A 33 -6.78 -7.59 0.36
N GLN A 34 -7.54 -8.16 1.31
CA GLN A 34 -8.94 -8.57 1.13
C GLN A 34 -9.85 -7.80 2.08
N GLY A 35 -11.10 -7.58 1.67
CA GLY A 35 -12.08 -6.85 2.48
C GLY A 35 -11.64 -5.41 2.78
N GLU A 36 -12.09 -4.87 3.92
CA GLU A 36 -11.89 -3.45 4.28
C GLU A 36 -10.42 -3.04 4.36
N SER A 37 -9.56 -3.88 4.96
CA SER A 37 -8.11 -3.63 5.03
C SER A 37 -7.48 -3.51 3.64
N GLY A 38 -7.86 -4.38 2.70
CA GLY A 38 -7.39 -4.31 1.31
C GLY A 38 -7.87 -3.07 0.59
N GLU A 39 -9.15 -2.72 0.72
CA GLU A 39 -9.71 -1.49 0.15
C GLU A 39 -8.99 -0.25 0.67
N TYR A 40 -8.73 -0.20 1.98
CA TYR A 40 -7.99 0.90 2.60
C TYR A 40 -6.53 0.96 2.12
N TRP A 41 -5.87 -0.20 2.00
CA TRP A 41 -4.50 -0.27 1.49
C TRP A 41 -4.38 0.35 0.10
N ILE A 42 -5.28 -0.01 -0.82
CA ILE A 42 -5.31 0.53 -2.18
C ILE A 42 -5.59 2.03 -2.15
N LYS A 43 -6.56 2.47 -1.35
CA LYS A 43 -6.90 3.88 -1.19
C LYS A 43 -5.70 4.70 -0.71
N ARG A 44 -5.06 4.29 0.39
CA ARG A 44 -3.92 5.01 0.97
C ARG A 44 -2.74 5.08 0.01
N ARG A 45 -2.43 3.98 -0.70
CA ARG A 45 -1.39 3.98 -1.73
C ARG A 45 -1.73 4.97 -2.86
N SER A 46 -2.98 4.99 -3.31
CA SER A 46 -3.43 5.91 -4.37
C SER A 46 -3.37 7.37 -3.93
N GLU A 47 -3.70 7.68 -2.67
CA GLU A 47 -3.58 9.03 -2.12
C GLU A 47 -2.12 9.52 -2.13
N LEU A 48 -1.18 8.69 -1.68
CA LEU A 48 0.24 9.03 -1.70
C LEU A 48 0.78 9.18 -3.13
N GLN A 49 0.31 8.33 -4.05
CA GLN A 49 0.64 8.46 -5.47
C GLN A 49 0.16 9.78 -6.06
N SER A 50 -1.08 10.18 -5.76
CA SER A 50 -1.65 11.45 -6.25
C SER A 50 -0.98 12.66 -5.60
N ALA A 51 -0.56 12.55 -4.34
CA ALA A 51 0.13 13.62 -3.63
C ALA A 51 1.55 13.88 -4.17
N ASN A 52 2.26 12.83 -4.61
CA ASN A 52 3.58 12.97 -5.23
C ASN A 52 3.79 11.96 -6.39
N PRO A 53 3.25 12.25 -7.59
CA PRO A 53 3.31 11.34 -8.72
C PRO A 53 4.73 11.01 -9.18
N SER A 54 5.64 12.00 -9.15
CA SER A 54 7.04 11.83 -9.53
C SER A 54 7.75 10.83 -8.63
N GLN A 55 7.57 10.95 -7.31
CA GLN A 55 8.13 9.99 -6.35
C GLN A 55 7.52 8.60 -6.53
N ALA A 56 6.21 8.49 -6.78
CA ALA A 56 5.57 7.20 -7.01
C ALA A 56 6.12 6.45 -8.23
N VAL A 57 6.45 7.17 -9.31
CA VAL A 57 7.14 6.58 -10.47
C VAL A 57 8.55 6.12 -10.10
N MET A 58 9.28 6.88 -9.28
CA MET A 58 10.61 6.49 -8.80
C MET A 58 10.55 5.22 -7.95
N ASP A 59 9.61 5.15 -7.00
CA ASP A 59 9.41 4.00 -6.13
C ASP A 59 9.08 2.73 -6.93
N SER A 60 8.18 2.84 -7.92
CA SER A 60 7.81 1.73 -8.80
C SER A 60 8.99 1.21 -9.62
N LYS A 61 9.83 2.13 -10.14
CA LYS A 61 11.06 1.78 -10.86
C LYS A 61 12.09 1.12 -9.94
N ALA A 62 12.21 1.57 -8.70
CA ALA A 62 13.12 1.00 -7.71
C ALA A 62 12.77 -0.47 -7.35
N LEU A 63 11.49 -0.85 -7.42
CA LEU A 63 11.03 -2.22 -7.16
C LEU A 63 11.16 -3.18 -8.36
N THR A 64 11.44 -2.66 -9.56
CA THR A 64 11.51 -3.46 -10.79
C THR A 64 12.96 -3.61 -11.31
N ARG A 65 13.93 -3.00 -10.62
CA ARG A 65 15.36 -3.18 -10.88
C ARG A 65 15.91 -4.37 -10.11
#